data_AF-A0A526RT20-F1
#
_entry.id   AF-A0A526RT20-F1
#
_cell.length_a   1.000
_cell.length_b   1.000
_cell.length_c   1.000
_cell.angle_alpha   90.00
_cell.angle_beta   90.00
_cell.angle_gamma   90.00
#
_symmetry.space_group_name_H-M   'P 1'
#
loop_
_entity.id
_entity.type
_entity.pdbx_description
1 polymer ?
#
loop_
_entity_poly.entity_id
_entity_poly.type
_entity_poly.pdbx_seq_one_letter_code
_entity_poly.pdbx_strand_id
1 'polypeptide(L)'
;MQAGNAHYRRGADLPATIPVFPLAGALLLPGGRMPLNIFEPRYLQMVDEAVGGARLIGIIQPSLDGALRDDGEPELCSVGCAGRIISLAESGDGRYLISLQGVCRFRITHEAATKTPFRLCRIAPFLADLDEDRAGAEVDRPSLLKAFRAYLQANDLEADWESVSRAENAMLVNALSM
;
A
#
# COMPACT_ATOMS: atom_id res chain seq x y z
N MET A 1 -7.57 18.29 19.10
CA MET A 1 -7.16 17.69 17.82
C MET A 1 -5.64 17.79 17.76
N GLN A 2 -4.91 16.80 18.28
CA GLN A 2 -3.45 16.84 18.22
C GLN A 2 -3.06 16.61 16.76
N ALA A 3 -2.52 17.63 16.11
CA ALA A 3 -1.80 17.52 14.84
C ALA A 3 -0.46 16.81 15.08
N GLY A 4 -0.52 15.59 15.62
CA GLY A 4 0.60 14.69 15.80
C GLY A 4 0.58 13.65 14.69
N ASN A 5 1.75 13.25 14.21
CA ASN A 5 1.87 12.10 13.33
C ASN A 5 1.19 10.90 14.00
N ALA A 6 0.08 10.39 13.43
CA ALA A 6 -0.48 9.11 13.87
C ALA A 6 0.64 8.06 13.80
N HIS A 7 0.91 7.40 14.92
CA HIS A 7 1.87 6.32 14.98
C HIS A 7 1.06 5.02 14.94
N TYR A 8 1.21 4.24 13.86
CA TYR A 8 0.57 2.94 13.73
C TYR A 8 1.50 1.88 14.31
N ARG A 9 1.46 1.71 15.64
CA ARG A 9 2.36 0.80 16.35
C ARG A 9 1.63 -0.41 16.91
N ARG A 10 0.31 -0.36 16.98
CA ARG A 10 -0.55 -1.40 17.55
C ARG A 10 -1.76 -1.59 16.65
N GLY A 11 -2.36 -2.78 16.72
CA GLY A 11 -3.58 -3.08 15.96
C GLY A 11 -4.74 -2.13 16.26
N ALA A 12 -4.81 -1.59 17.48
CA ALA A 12 -5.83 -0.60 17.88
C ALA A 12 -5.68 0.76 17.19
N ASP A 13 -4.52 1.05 16.60
CA ASP A 13 -4.27 2.28 15.84
C ASP A 13 -4.84 2.21 14.42
N LEU A 14 -5.27 1.01 13.99
CA LEU A 14 -5.86 0.76 12.68
C LEU A 14 -7.38 0.61 12.82
N PRO A 15 -8.17 1.24 11.93
CA PRO A 15 -9.61 1.08 11.93
C PRO A 15 -9.99 -0.35 11.51
N ALA A 16 -11.07 -0.87 12.10
CA ALA A 16 -11.56 -2.22 11.80
C ALA A 16 -12.09 -2.36 10.35
N THR A 17 -12.55 -1.25 9.77
CA THR A 17 -13.02 -1.15 8.39
C THR A 17 -12.22 -0.05 7.68
N ILE A 18 -11.77 -0.33 6.46
CA ILE A 18 -11.10 0.67 5.61
C ILE A 18 -11.76 0.74 4.23
N PRO A 19 -11.76 1.92 3.59
CA PRO A 19 -12.00 2.00 2.16
C PRO A 19 -10.87 1.31 1.40
N VAL A 20 -11.21 0.59 0.35
CA VAL A 20 -10.22 -0.11 -0.49
C VAL A 20 -10.23 0.42 -1.93
N PHE A 21 -9.03 0.57 -2.48
CA PHE A 21 -8.76 0.93 -3.85
C PHE A 21 -8.19 -0.31 -4.57
N PRO A 22 -9.00 -0.99 -5.40
CA PRO A 22 -8.54 -2.05 -6.27
C PRO A 22 -7.64 -1.47 -7.37
N LEU A 23 -6.35 -1.82 -7.39
CA LEU A 23 -5.40 -1.35 -8.39
C LEU A 23 -4.62 -2.53 -8.97
N ALA A 24 -4.93 -2.89 -10.22
CA ALA A 24 -4.23 -3.96 -10.92
C ALA A 24 -2.76 -3.58 -11.19
N GLY A 25 -1.85 -4.53 -10.97
CA GLY A 25 -0.42 -4.37 -11.28
C GLY A 25 0.38 -3.48 -10.33
N ALA A 26 -0.24 -2.81 -9.35
CA ALA A 26 0.48 -2.07 -8.31
C ALA A 26 0.43 -2.74 -6.92
N LEU A 27 1.59 -2.97 -6.31
CA LEU A 27 1.68 -3.56 -4.97
C LEU A 27 2.26 -2.54 -3.99
N LEU A 28 1.47 -2.13 -2.99
CA LEU A 28 1.99 -1.32 -1.88
C LEU A 28 2.51 -2.25 -0.78
N LEU A 29 3.74 -2.01 -0.32
CA LEU A 29 4.34 -2.73 0.81
C LEU A 29 4.53 -1.81 2.02
N PRO A 30 4.56 -2.33 3.26
CA PRO A 30 4.87 -1.56 4.46
C PRO A 30 6.18 -0.76 4.30
N GLY A 31 6.15 0.54 4.61
CA GLY A 31 7.27 1.45 4.40
C GLY A 31 7.45 1.94 2.95
N GLY A 32 6.80 1.30 1.97
CA GLY A 32 6.81 1.72 0.57
C GLY A 32 6.05 3.04 0.35
N ARG A 33 6.34 3.73 -0.75
CA ARG A 33 5.65 4.96 -1.15
C ARG A 33 4.99 4.78 -2.51
N MET A 34 3.75 5.23 -2.64
CA MET A 34 2.99 5.11 -3.88
C MET A 34 2.31 6.44 -4.22
N PRO A 35 2.77 7.15 -5.27
CA PRO A 35 2.03 8.28 -5.81
C PRO A 35 0.83 7.77 -6.62
N LEU A 36 -0.33 8.41 -6.48
CA LEU A 36 -1.54 8.10 -7.25
C LEU A 36 -2.15 9.38 -7.81
N ASN A 37 -2.62 9.28 -9.05
CA ASN A 37 -3.45 10.29 -9.68
C ASN A 37 -4.90 9.81 -9.69
N ILE A 38 -5.74 10.45 -8.89
CA ILE A 38 -7.13 10.08 -8.66
C ILE A 38 -8.03 10.99 -9.47
N PHE A 39 -8.81 10.41 -10.37
CA PHE A 39 -9.72 11.15 -11.25
C PHE A 39 -11.12 10.56 -11.31
N GLU A 40 -11.32 9.30 -10.91
CA GLU A 40 -12.65 8.69 -10.89
C GLU A 40 -13.48 9.25 -9.71
N PRO A 41 -14.74 9.68 -9.94
CA PRO A 41 -15.58 10.28 -8.90
C PRO A 41 -15.72 9.44 -7.64
N ARG A 42 -15.80 8.11 -7.76
CA ARG A 42 -15.89 7.21 -6.60
C ARG A 42 -14.65 7.26 -5.71
N TYR A 43 -13.47 7.40 -6.31
CA TYR A 43 -12.21 7.43 -5.56
C TYR A 43 -11.86 8.84 -5.08
N LEU A 44 -12.34 9.89 -5.74
CA LEU A 44 -12.30 11.25 -5.18
C LEU A 44 -13.07 11.30 -3.84
N GLN A 45 -14.32 10.80 -3.82
CA GLN A 45 -15.11 10.71 -2.58
C GLN A 45 -14.44 9.82 -1.52
N MET A 46 -13.81 8.72 -1.94
CA MET A 46 -13.05 7.85 -1.04
C MET A 46 -11.90 8.60 -0.36
N VAL A 47 -11.16 9.40 -1.12
CA VAL A 47 -10.05 10.21 -0.60
C VAL A 47 -10.56 11.28 0.35
N ASP A 48 -11.67 11.96 0.02
CA ASP A 48 -12.29 12.95 0.90
C ASP A 48 -12.69 12.34 2.26
N GLU A 49 -13.35 11.19 2.24
CA GLU A 49 -13.75 10.47 3.46
C GLU A 49 -12.52 10.00 4.26
N ALA A 50 -11.51 9.46 3.58
CA ALA A 50 -10.28 9.03 4.23
C ALA A 50 -9.56 10.22 4.90
N VAL A 51 -9.46 11.37 4.22
CA VAL A 51 -8.77 12.57 4.73
C VAL A 51 -9.50 13.18 5.92
N GLY A 52 -10.83 13.13 5.93
CA GLY A 52 -11.67 13.54 7.07
C GLY A 52 -11.61 12.59 8.27
N GLY A 53 -11.21 11.33 8.05
CA GLY A 53 -11.11 10.29 9.08
C GLY A 53 -9.68 9.86 9.41
N ALA A 54 -9.42 8.55 9.27
CA ALA A 54 -8.17 7.91 9.67
C ALA A 54 -6.99 8.17 8.71
N ARG A 55 -7.21 8.82 7.57
CA ARG A 55 -6.22 9.02 6.48
C ARG A 55 -5.63 7.73 5.93
N LEU A 56 -6.37 6.62 6.05
CA LEU A 56 -5.97 5.30 5.59
C LEU A 56 -6.88 4.83 4.48
N ILE A 57 -6.27 4.29 3.42
CA ILE A 57 -6.95 3.56 2.36
C ILE A 57 -6.22 2.23 2.14
N GLY A 58 -6.93 1.18 1.74
CA GLY A 58 -6.35 -0.11 1.43
C GLY A 58 -6.02 -0.23 -0.05
N ILE A 59 -4.75 -0.38 -0.40
CA ILE A 59 -4.36 -0.76 -1.76
C ILE A 59 -4.41 -2.27 -1.88
N ILE A 60 -5.14 -2.76 -2.88
CA ILE A 60 -5.36 -4.19 -3.07
C ILE A 60 -5.47 -4.55 -4.54
N GLN A 61 -5.00 -5.75 -4.89
CA GLN A 61 -5.14 -6.27 -6.25
C GLN A 61 -6.55 -6.83 -6.47
N PRO A 62 -7.14 -6.62 -7.65
CA PRO A 62 -8.17 -7.52 -8.19
C PRO A 62 -7.73 -8.99 -8.15
N SER A 63 -8.68 -9.92 -8.17
CA SER A 63 -8.38 -11.35 -8.23
C SER A 63 -7.61 -11.67 -9.51
N LEU A 64 -6.57 -12.49 -9.39
CA LEU A 64 -5.66 -12.80 -10.49
C LEU A 64 -6.27 -13.76 -11.52
N ASP A 65 -7.31 -14.49 -11.14
CA ASP A 65 -8.06 -15.39 -12.02
C ASP A 65 -9.15 -14.67 -12.83
N GLY A 66 -9.30 -13.36 -12.65
CA GLY A 66 -10.31 -12.56 -13.34
C GLY A 66 -11.73 -12.81 -12.83
N ALA A 67 -11.90 -13.43 -11.66
CA ALA A 67 -13.22 -13.62 -11.06
C ALA A 67 -13.92 -12.28 -10.85
N LEU A 68 -15.21 -12.25 -11.19
CA LEU A 68 -16.09 -11.10 -11.06
C LEU A 68 -17.20 -11.43 -10.08
N ARG A 69 -17.62 -10.41 -9.33
CA ARG A 69 -18.83 -10.45 -8.52
C ARG A 69 -20.07 -10.33 -9.40
N ASP A 70 -21.23 -10.59 -8.80
CA ASP A 70 -22.54 -10.46 -9.46
C ASP A 70 -22.83 -9.06 -10.02
N ASP A 71 -22.21 -8.02 -9.45
CA ASP A 71 -22.31 -6.62 -9.90
C ASP A 71 -21.30 -6.26 -11.01
N GLY A 72 -20.49 -7.23 -11.47
CA GLY A 72 -19.49 -7.06 -12.52
C GLY A 72 -18.17 -6.46 -12.04
N GLU A 73 -18.05 -6.08 -10.77
CA GLU A 73 -16.78 -5.64 -10.20
C GLU A 73 -15.85 -6.83 -9.95
N PRO A 74 -14.52 -6.65 -10.06
CA PRO A 74 -13.59 -7.74 -9.81
C PRO A 74 -13.65 -8.18 -8.35
N GLU A 75 -13.56 -9.49 -8.14
CA GLU A 75 -13.20 -10.02 -6.83
C GLU A 75 -11.83 -9.47 -6.41
N LEU A 76 -11.54 -9.50 -5.12
CA LEU A 76 -10.28 -9.00 -4.58
C LEU A 76 -9.38 -10.13 -4.16
N CYS A 77 -8.08 -9.91 -4.30
CA CYS A 77 -7.10 -10.68 -3.56
C CYS A 77 -7.42 -10.62 -2.06
N SER A 78 -7.10 -11.69 -1.34
CA SER A 78 -7.41 -11.77 0.11
C SER A 78 -6.55 -10.85 0.98
N VAL A 79 -5.42 -10.37 0.46
CA VAL A 79 -4.44 -9.55 1.18
C VAL A 79 -4.14 -8.28 0.40
N GLY A 80 -4.15 -7.15 1.10
CA GLY A 80 -3.74 -5.84 0.59
C GLY A 80 -2.81 -5.14 1.60
N CYS A 81 -2.52 -3.87 1.35
CA CYS A 81 -1.72 -3.05 2.25
C CYS A 81 -2.43 -1.73 2.57
N ALA A 82 -2.51 -1.40 3.85
CA ALA A 82 -3.04 -0.12 4.30
C ALA A 82 -2.01 0.96 3.99
N GLY A 83 -2.41 1.97 3.21
CA GLY A 83 -1.62 3.13 2.87
C GLY A 83 -2.15 4.37 3.59
N ARG A 84 -1.26 5.10 4.26
CA ARG A 84 -1.56 6.41 4.82
C ARG A 84 -1.39 7.49 3.76
N ILE A 85 -2.39 8.34 3.58
CA ILE A 85 -2.27 9.56 2.79
C ILE A 85 -1.33 10.53 3.52
N ILE A 86 -0.13 10.71 2.97
CA ILE A 86 0.92 11.59 3.52
C ILE A 86 1.03 12.92 2.77
N SER A 87 0.52 13.00 1.55
CA SER A 87 0.33 14.25 0.82
C SER A 87 -0.92 14.17 -0.04
N LEU A 88 -1.56 15.32 -0.23
CA LEU A 88 -2.68 15.52 -1.14
C LEU A 88 -2.51 16.89 -1.79
N ALA A 89 -2.63 16.94 -3.10
CA ALA A 89 -2.69 18.16 -3.88
C ALA A 89 -3.86 18.07 -4.86
N GLU A 90 -4.66 19.13 -4.90
CA GLU A 90 -5.72 19.27 -5.90
C GLU A 90 -5.11 19.82 -7.18
N SER A 91 -5.37 19.13 -8.28
CA SER A 91 -5.08 19.60 -9.61
C SER A 91 -6.24 20.49 -10.07
N GLY A 92 -5.93 21.56 -10.80
CA GLY A 92 -6.93 22.54 -11.28
C GLY A 92 -7.97 21.99 -12.26
N ASP A 93 -7.88 20.70 -12.62
CA ASP A 93 -8.83 19.95 -13.45
C ASP A 93 -9.76 19.03 -12.64
N GLY A 94 -9.80 19.16 -11.31
CA GLY A 94 -10.68 18.37 -10.43
C GLY A 94 -10.15 16.97 -10.10
N ARG A 95 -8.82 16.77 -10.18
CA ARG A 95 -8.14 15.52 -9.83
C ARG A 95 -7.34 15.68 -8.54
N TYR A 96 -7.06 14.57 -7.86
CA TYR A 96 -6.15 14.56 -6.72
C TYR A 96 -4.86 13.84 -7.04
N LEU A 97 -3.74 14.50 -6.75
CA LEU A 97 -2.43 13.88 -6.65
C LEU A 97 -2.18 13.56 -5.18
N ILE A 98 -2.22 12.27 -4.83
CA ILE A 98 -1.94 11.81 -3.47
C ILE A 98 -0.64 11.02 -3.43
N SER A 99 0.03 11.04 -2.28
CA SER A 99 1.08 10.06 -1.99
C SER A 99 0.68 9.24 -0.78
N LEU A 100 0.82 7.92 -0.92
CA LEU A 100 0.63 6.97 0.16
C LEU A 100 1.97 6.53 0.74
N GLN A 101 1.98 6.28 2.04
CA GLN A 101 3.01 5.49 2.72
C GLN A 101 2.38 4.19 3.22
N GLY A 102 2.94 3.05 2.82
CA GLY A 102 2.48 1.75 3.30
C GLY A 102 2.70 1.61 4.80
N VAL A 103 1.68 1.17 5.51
CA VAL A 103 1.66 1.02 6.97
C VAL A 103 1.82 -0.44 7.34
N CYS A 104 0.87 -1.29 6.93
CA CYS A 104 0.90 -2.71 7.21
C CYS A 104 0.08 -3.46 6.18
N ARG A 105 0.40 -4.75 5.98
CA ARG A 105 -0.50 -5.63 5.25
C ARG A 105 -1.76 -5.87 6.07
N PHE A 106 -2.84 -6.22 5.38
CA PHE A 106 -4.07 -6.65 6.00
C PHE A 106 -4.71 -7.79 5.19
N ARG A 107 -5.49 -8.63 5.88
CA ARG A 107 -6.35 -9.62 5.26
C ARG A 107 -7.79 -9.12 5.27
N ILE A 108 -8.50 -9.21 4.14
CA ILE A 108 -9.95 -8.98 4.10
C ILE A 108 -10.63 -10.10 4.87
N THR A 109 -11.43 -9.72 5.85
CA THR A 109 -12.29 -10.65 6.61
C THR A 109 -13.72 -10.63 6.08
N HIS A 110 -14.18 -9.46 5.64
CA HIS A 110 -15.51 -9.28 5.10
C HIS A 110 -15.57 -7.99 4.28
N GLU A 111 -16.20 -8.03 3.11
CA GLU A 111 -16.55 -6.82 2.37
C GLU A 111 -17.93 -6.33 2.82
N ALA A 112 -18.00 -5.11 3.34
CA ALA A 112 -19.21 -4.56 3.91
C ALA A 112 -20.17 -4.09 2.81
N ALA A 113 -21.45 -4.42 2.96
CA ALA A 113 -22.51 -3.78 2.18
C ALA A 113 -22.54 -2.28 2.53
N THR A 114 -22.35 -1.44 1.52
CA THR A 114 -22.21 0.01 1.71
C THR A 114 -23.04 0.78 0.68
N LYS A 115 -23.39 2.03 1.04
CA LYS A 115 -24.00 3.01 0.13
C LYS A 115 -22.97 3.93 -0.52
N THR A 116 -21.71 3.86 -0.09
CA THR A 116 -20.61 4.60 -0.69
C THR A 116 -20.35 4.08 -2.11
N PRO A 117 -19.87 4.93 -3.03
CA PRO A 117 -19.55 4.51 -4.39
C PRO A 117 -18.22 3.73 -4.48
N PHE A 118 -17.50 3.61 -3.36
CA PHE A 118 -16.28 2.83 -3.21
C PHE A 118 -16.49 1.70 -2.18
N ARG A 119 -15.60 0.72 -2.23
CA ARG A 119 -15.69 -0.51 -1.43
C ARG A 119 -15.16 -0.28 -0.02
N LEU A 120 -15.84 -0.85 0.97
CA LEU A 120 -15.42 -0.87 2.36
C LEU A 120 -15.16 -2.32 2.80
N CYS A 121 -13.99 -2.58 3.37
CA CYS A 121 -13.63 -3.91 3.84
C CYS A 121 -13.30 -3.90 5.32
N ARG A 122 -13.84 -4.87 6.07
CA ARG A 122 -13.35 -5.23 7.39
C ARG A 122 -12.05 -5.99 7.25
N ILE A 123 -11.06 -5.61 8.05
CA ILE A 123 -9.70 -6.11 7.90
C ILE A 123 -9.14 -6.71 9.18
N ALA A 124 -8.25 -7.70 9.00
CA ALA A 124 -7.38 -8.20 10.05
C ALA A 124 -5.93 -7.78 9.71
N PRO A 125 -5.30 -6.88 10.49
CA PRO A 125 -3.96 -6.39 10.19
C PRO A 125 -2.89 -7.43 10.53
N PHE A 126 -1.81 -7.45 9.75
CA PHE A 126 -0.60 -8.23 10.06
C PHE A 126 0.24 -7.44 11.07
N LEU A 127 0.06 -7.71 12.36
CA LEU A 127 0.69 -6.92 13.44
C LEU A 127 2.23 -6.93 13.41
N ALA A 128 2.83 -7.97 12.85
CA ALA A 128 4.29 -8.04 12.68
C ALA A 128 4.83 -6.95 11.75
N ASP A 129 4.00 -6.39 10.86
CA ASP A 129 4.43 -5.31 9.95
C ASP A 129 4.48 -3.94 10.66
N LEU A 130 3.90 -3.82 11.86
CA LEU A 130 3.94 -2.58 12.66
C LEU A 130 5.20 -2.48 13.52
N ASP A 131 6.01 -3.53 13.54
CA ASP A 131 7.29 -3.60 14.24
C ASP A 131 8.41 -3.13 13.30
N GLU A 132 8.68 -1.82 13.33
CA GLU A 132 9.72 -1.19 12.51
C GLU A 132 11.12 -1.76 12.79
N ASP A 133 11.40 -2.16 14.04
CA ASP A 133 12.70 -2.70 14.44
C ASP A 133 12.95 -4.10 13.86
N ARG A 134 11.88 -4.82 13.53
CA ARG A 134 11.95 -6.15 12.89
C ARG A 134 12.05 -6.06 11.37
N ALA A 135 11.70 -4.93 10.77
CA ALA A 135 11.70 -4.76 9.33
C ALA A 135 13.12 -4.87 8.75
N GLY A 136 13.39 -5.98 8.05
CA GLY A 136 14.68 -6.22 7.41
C GLY A 136 15.77 -6.80 8.32
N ALA A 137 15.47 -7.08 9.60
CA ALA A 137 16.42 -7.66 10.55
C ALA A 137 16.84 -9.10 10.16
N GLU A 138 15.91 -9.87 9.59
CA GLU A 138 16.13 -11.26 9.15
C GLU A 138 16.64 -11.37 7.70
N VAL A 139 16.94 -10.25 7.03
CA VAL A 139 17.34 -10.26 5.60
C VAL A 139 18.79 -10.68 5.43
N ASP A 140 19.01 -11.76 4.68
CA ASP A 140 20.33 -12.13 4.15
C ASP A 140 20.75 -11.16 3.03
N ARG A 141 21.29 -10.01 3.45
CA ARG A 141 21.73 -8.94 2.54
C ARG A 141 22.79 -9.41 1.53
N PRO A 142 23.83 -10.17 1.90
CA PRO A 142 24.79 -10.72 0.94
C PRO A 142 24.11 -11.55 -0.16
N SER A 143 23.20 -12.46 0.20
CA SER A 143 22.48 -13.27 -0.78
C SER A 143 21.55 -12.43 -1.66
N LEU A 144 20.85 -11.45 -1.08
CA LEU A 144 20.01 -10.51 -1.83
C LEU A 144 20.81 -9.74 -2.88
N LEU A 145 21.93 -9.14 -2.49
CA LEU A 145 22.78 -8.36 -3.40
C LEU A 145 23.43 -9.24 -4.48
N LYS A 146 23.77 -10.49 -4.15
CA LYS A 146 24.26 -11.46 -5.13
C LYS A 146 23.18 -11.77 -6.18
N ALA A 147 21.95 -12.03 -5.75
CA ALA A 147 20.82 -12.28 -6.65
C ALA A 147 20.53 -11.04 -7.51
N PHE A 148 20.54 -9.85 -6.91
CA PHE A 148 20.32 -8.60 -7.64
C PHE A 148 21.38 -8.33 -8.70
N ARG A 149 22.67 -8.55 -8.41
CA ARG A 149 23.75 -8.47 -9.41
C ARG A 149 23.52 -9.42 -10.58
N ALA A 150 23.15 -10.67 -10.29
CA ALA A 150 22.88 -11.66 -11.33
C ALA A 150 21.70 -11.25 -12.23
N TYR A 151 20.64 -10.69 -11.64
CA TYR A 151 19.50 -10.15 -12.37
C TYR A 151 19.90 -8.99 -13.30
N LEU A 152 20.64 -8.01 -12.79
CA LEU A 152 21.10 -6.86 -13.58
C LEU A 152 21.96 -7.31 -14.77
N GLN A 153 22.90 -8.23 -14.53
CA GLN A 153 23.74 -8.79 -15.57
C GLN A 153 22.94 -9.55 -16.64
N ALA A 154 21.93 -10.32 -16.23
CA ALA A 154 21.09 -11.08 -17.16
C ALA A 154 20.19 -10.19 -18.04
N ASN A 155 19.89 -8.97 -17.58
CA ASN A 155 18.99 -8.03 -18.27
C ASN A 155 19.72 -6.80 -18.86
N ASP A 156 21.06 -6.79 -18.84
CA ASP A 156 21.89 -5.68 -19.33
C ASP A 156 21.54 -4.32 -18.67
N LEU A 157 21.38 -4.33 -17.35
CA LEU A 157 21.02 -3.17 -16.55
C LEU A 157 22.18 -2.72 -15.65
N GLU A 158 22.28 -1.41 -15.43
CA GLU A 158 23.22 -0.80 -14.49
C GLU A 158 22.52 -0.34 -13.21
N ALA A 159 23.26 -0.29 -12.10
CA ALA A 159 22.76 0.21 -10.83
C ALA A 159 23.81 1.08 -10.13
N ASP A 160 23.33 2.09 -9.40
CA ASP A 160 24.15 2.86 -8.48
C ASP A 160 24.43 2.04 -7.21
N TRP A 161 25.58 1.36 -7.22
CA TRP A 161 26.04 0.52 -6.10
C TRP A 161 26.34 1.31 -4.83
N GLU A 162 26.67 2.60 -4.94
CA GLU A 162 26.89 3.44 -3.76
C GLU A 162 25.57 3.64 -3.02
N SER A 163 24.51 4.01 -3.75
CA SER A 163 23.16 4.14 -3.19
C SER A 163 22.63 2.81 -2.64
N VAL A 164 22.80 1.71 -3.38
CA VAL A 164 22.36 0.37 -2.94
C VAL A 164 23.08 -0.06 -1.65
N SER A 165 24.38 0.22 -1.54
CA SER A 165 25.16 -0.17 -0.36
C SER A 165 24.73 0.55 0.92
N ARG A 166 24.27 1.81 0.80
CA ARG A 166 23.82 2.64 1.92
C ARG A 166 22.36 2.43 2.31
N ALA A 167 21.54 1.93 1.38
CA ALA A 167 20.12 1.69 1.64
C ALA A 167 19.90 0.60 2.71
N GLU A 168 18.97 0.86 3.62
CA GLU A 168 18.52 -0.11 4.63
C GLU A 168 17.88 -1.34 3.98
N ASN A 169 17.93 -2.48 4.67
CA ASN A 169 17.42 -3.75 4.15
C ASN A 169 15.94 -3.67 3.76
N ALA A 170 15.10 -3.07 4.60
CA ALA A 170 13.67 -2.92 4.34
C ALA A 170 13.39 -2.11 3.06
N MET A 171 14.12 -1.01 2.85
CA MET A 171 14.00 -0.22 1.62
C MET A 171 14.43 -1.01 0.38
N LEU A 172 15.54 -1.75 0.45
CA LEU A 172 15.99 -2.57 -0.67
C LEU A 172 14.97 -3.65 -1.03
N VAL A 173 14.45 -4.38 -0.03
CA VAL A 173 13.44 -5.42 -0.27
C VAL A 173 12.21 -4.82 -0.93
N ASN A 174 11.70 -3.70 -0.44
CA ASN A 174 10.55 -3.03 -1.03
C ASN A 174 10.82 -2.57 -2.46
N ALA A 175 11.95 -1.92 -2.72
CA ALA A 175 12.29 -1.41 -4.05
C ALA A 175 12.52 -2.52 -5.09
N LEU A 176 12.97 -3.70 -4.66
CA LEU A 176 13.21 -4.85 -5.55
C LEU A 176 11.96 -5.73 -5.75
N SER A 177 10.94 -5.57 -4.90
CA SER A 177 9.71 -6.38 -4.96
C SER A 177 8.56 -5.72 -5.71
N MET A 178 8.68 -4.42 -6.00
CA MET A 178 7.71 -3.61 -6.76
C MET A 178 8.22 -3.39 -8.18
#